data_AF-A0AAE6BFN6-F1
#
_entry.id   AF-A0AAE6BFN6-F1
#
_cell.length_a   1.000
_cell.length_b   1.000
_cell.length_c   1.000
_cell.angle_alpha   90.00
_cell.angle_beta   90.00
_cell.angle_gamma   90.00
#
_symmetry.space_group_name_H-M   'P 1'
#
loop_
_entity.id
_entity.type
_entity.pdbx_description
1 polymer ?
#
loop_
_entity_poly.entity_id
_entity_poly.type
_entity_poly.pdbx_seq_one_letter_code
_entity_poly.pdbx_strand_id
1 'polypeptide(L)'
;MKQQSERSDKGLKSFDVRDRLILALYAQLKAERQTREAMEWVIRNGGLSPEVLEAMASDPVPVLAEEDVPAIERILAGGRPGEALFRHGGEGRQS
;
A
#
# COMPACT_ATOMS: atom_id res chain seq x y z
N MET A 1 -13.21 27.11 -34.56
CA MET A 1 -12.84 25.92 -33.76
C MET A 1 -12.17 26.37 -32.45
N LYS A 2 -12.92 26.69 -31.39
CA LYS A 2 -12.36 27.13 -30.09
C LYS A 2 -13.27 26.84 -28.88
N GLN A 3 -13.86 25.63 -28.78
CA GLN A 3 -14.75 25.31 -27.65
C GLN A 3 -14.59 23.87 -27.12
N GLN A 4 -13.47 23.18 -27.38
CA GLN A 4 -13.27 21.82 -26.88
C GLN A 4 -12.26 21.69 -25.73
N SER A 5 -11.54 22.75 -25.34
CA SER A 5 -10.52 22.67 -24.28
C SER A 5 -11.03 22.99 -22.87
N GLU A 6 -12.26 23.49 -22.69
CA GLU A 6 -12.69 24.09 -21.41
C GLU A 6 -13.71 23.26 -20.60
N ARG A 7 -14.11 22.06 -21.05
CA ARG A 7 -15.14 21.27 -20.35
C ARG A 7 -14.68 19.94 -19.76
N SER A 8 -13.40 19.61 -19.84
CA SER A 8 -12.86 18.44 -19.12
C SER A 8 -12.36 18.76 -17.70
N ASP A 9 -12.53 19.99 -17.23
CA ASP A 9 -12.09 20.44 -15.90
C ASP A 9 -13.26 20.63 -14.91
N LYS A 10 -14.44 20.07 -15.24
CA LYS A 10 -15.60 20.09 -14.35
C LYS A 10 -15.53 18.97 -13.32
N GLY A 11 -14.84 19.27 -12.22
CA GLY A 11 -15.31 18.88 -10.90
C GLY A 11 -14.95 17.48 -10.40
N LEU A 12 -13.71 17.05 -10.58
CA LEU A 12 -13.16 16.09 -9.61
C LEU A 12 -13.04 16.85 -8.29
N LYS A 13 -14.01 16.67 -7.38
CA LYS A 13 -13.86 17.09 -5.99
C LYS A 13 -12.49 16.61 -5.52
N SER A 14 -11.59 17.53 -5.21
CA SER A 14 -10.31 17.15 -4.66
C SER A 14 -10.58 16.44 -3.34
N PHE A 15 -10.34 15.13 -3.29
CA PHE A 15 -10.45 14.37 -2.05
C PHE A 15 -9.45 14.96 -1.05
N ASP A 16 -9.96 15.44 0.08
CA ASP A 16 -9.10 15.95 1.13
C ASP A 16 -8.30 14.79 1.76
N VAL A 17 -7.44 15.09 2.75
CA VAL A 17 -6.60 14.07 3.39
C VAL A 17 -7.46 12.97 4.04
N ARG A 18 -8.59 13.33 4.65
CA ARG A 18 -9.47 12.39 5.33
C ARG A 18 -10.12 11.45 4.33
N ASP A 19 -10.66 11.99 3.24
CA ASP A 19 -11.28 11.17 2.19
C ASP A 19 -10.28 10.18 1.59
N ARG A 20 -9.04 10.62 1.34
CA ARG A 20 -7.97 9.75 0.85
C ARG A 20 -7.61 8.65 1.84
N LEU A 21 -7.56 8.95 3.14
CA LEU A 21 -7.33 7.95 4.18
C LEU A 21 -8.48 6.93 4.25
N ILE A 22 -9.73 7.38 4.19
CA ILE A 22 -10.90 6.49 4.18
C ILE A 22 -10.84 5.53 2.98
N LEU A 23 -10.51 6.05 1.78
CA LEU A 23 -10.35 5.23 0.58
C LEU A 23 -9.20 4.24 0.71
N ALA A 24 -8.06 4.65 1.27
CA ALA A 24 -6.92 3.77 1.50
C ALA A 24 -7.26 2.63 2.46
N LEU A 25 -7.89 2.94 3.60
CA LEU A 25 -8.33 1.94 4.58
C LEU A 25 -9.40 1.01 4.01
N TYR A 26 -10.33 1.53 3.22
CA TYR A 26 -11.31 0.70 2.51
C TYR A 26 -10.63 -0.26 1.53
N ALA A 27 -9.68 0.24 0.73
CA ALA A 27 -8.93 -0.58 -0.22
C ALA A 27 -8.13 -1.69 0.49
N GLN A 28 -7.48 -1.36 1.60
CA GLN A 28 -6.76 -2.33 2.44
C GLN A 28 -7.71 -3.41 2.99
N LEU A 29 -8.84 -3.02 3.57
CA LEU A 29 -9.82 -3.96 4.09
C LEU A 29 -10.40 -4.85 2.99
N LYS A 30 -10.62 -4.30 1.79
CA LYS A 30 -11.07 -5.08 0.63
C LYS A 30 -10.02 -6.12 0.21
N ALA A 31 -8.75 -5.73 0.12
CA ALA A 31 -7.65 -6.65 -0.22
C ALA A 31 -7.52 -7.78 0.81
N GLU A 32 -7.66 -7.45 2.10
CA GLU A 32 -7.64 -8.43 3.19
C GLU A 32 -8.78 -9.46 3.05
N ARG A 33 -10.01 -9.01 2.79
CA ARG A 33 -11.16 -9.90 2.57
C ARG A 33 -10.97 -10.80 1.36
N GLN A 34 -10.48 -10.27 0.25
CA GLN A 34 -10.19 -11.06 -0.95
C GLN A 34 -9.13 -12.13 -0.69
N THR A 35 -8.10 -11.79 0.08
CA THR A 35 -7.06 -12.74 0.49
C THR A 35 -7.64 -13.85 1.36
N ARG A 36 -8.49 -13.49 2.34
CA ARG A 36 -9.19 -14.47 3.18
C ARG A 36 -10.09 -15.41 2.35
N GLU A 37 -10.90 -14.86 1.46
CA GLU A 37 -11.77 -15.65 0.57
C GLU A 37 -10.97 -16.61 -0.31
N ALA A 38 -9.85 -16.16 -0.87
CA ALA A 38 -8.94 -17.00 -1.62
C ALA A 38 -8.35 -18.12 -0.76
N MET A 39 -7.87 -17.82 0.45
CA MET A 39 -7.38 -18.83 1.38
C MET A 39 -8.46 -19.85 1.76
N GLU A 40 -9.67 -19.40 2.08
CA GLU A 40 -10.81 -20.28 2.38
C GLU A 40 -11.14 -21.21 1.21
N TRP A 41 -11.12 -20.70 -0.02
CA TRP A 41 -11.31 -21.50 -1.21
C TRP A 41 -10.19 -22.55 -1.36
N VAL A 42 -8.92 -22.16 -1.20
CA VAL A 42 -7.79 -23.09 -1.29
C VAL A 42 -7.87 -24.18 -0.22
N ILE A 43 -8.23 -23.83 1.02
CA ILE A 43 -8.46 -24.79 2.11
C ILE A 43 -9.54 -25.81 1.71
N ARG A 44 -10.70 -25.34 1.23
CA ARG A 44 -11.83 -26.20 0.88
C ARG A 44 -11.57 -27.11 -0.32
N ASN A 45 -10.67 -26.72 -1.21
CA ASN A 45 -10.35 -27.46 -2.43
C ASN A 45 -9.02 -28.24 -2.35
N GLY A 46 -8.43 -28.36 -1.16
CA GLY A 46 -7.23 -29.17 -0.94
C GLY A 46 -5.95 -28.60 -1.54
N GLY A 47 -5.91 -27.29 -1.80
CA GLY A 47 -4.74 -26.62 -2.40
C GLY A 47 -3.65 -26.20 -1.40
N LEU A 48 -3.81 -26.49 -0.11
CA LEU A 48 -2.78 -26.27 0.92
C LEU A 48 -1.90 -27.51 1.08
N SER A 49 -0.84 -27.61 0.28
CA SER A 49 0.22 -28.58 0.52
C SER A 49 1.24 -28.03 1.54
N PRO A 50 2.02 -28.89 2.21
CA PRO A 50 3.12 -28.45 3.08
C PRO A 50 4.10 -27.50 2.39
N GLU A 51 4.40 -27.74 1.11
CA GLU A 51 5.32 -26.92 0.31
C GLU A 51 4.73 -25.52 0.05
N VAL A 52 3.43 -25.42 -0.19
CA VAL A 52 2.74 -24.13 -0.32
C VAL A 52 2.76 -23.37 1.00
N LEU A 53 2.52 -24.04 2.12
CA LEU A 53 2.59 -23.44 3.45
C LEU A 53 3.99 -22.96 3.81
N GLU A 54 5.02 -23.72 3.47
CA GLU A 54 6.41 -23.36 3.69
C GLU A 54 6.83 -22.16 2.82
N ALA A 55 6.38 -22.12 1.56
CA ALA A 55 6.58 -20.96 0.68
C ALA A 55 5.89 -19.71 1.26
N MET A 56 4.68 -19.83 1.80
CA MET A 56 3.98 -18.72 2.45
C MET A 56 4.66 -18.25 3.74
N ALA A 57 5.22 -19.16 4.52
CA ALA A 57 5.93 -18.82 5.77
C ALA A 57 7.31 -18.18 5.51
N SER A 58 7.93 -18.52 4.37
CA SER A 58 9.25 -18.02 3.98
C SER A 58 9.17 -16.70 3.21
N ASP A 59 8.01 -16.36 2.63
CA ASP A 59 7.79 -15.08 1.97
C ASP A 59 7.64 -13.96 3.02
N PRO A 60 8.55 -12.96 3.07
CA PRO A 60 8.46 -11.90 4.06
C PRO A 60 7.25 -11.01 3.78
N VAL A 61 6.22 -11.12 4.62
CA VAL A 61 5.15 -10.12 4.67
C VAL A 61 5.75 -8.81 5.19
N PRO A 62 5.65 -7.68 4.45
CA PRO A 62 6.09 -6.40 4.95
C PRO A 62 5.30 -6.05 6.22
N VAL A 63 5.96 -6.08 7.37
CA VAL A 63 5.38 -5.59 8.61
C VAL A 63 5.53 -4.07 8.58
N LEU A 64 4.41 -3.35 8.54
CA LEU A 64 4.44 -1.94 8.91
C LEU A 64 4.76 -1.87 10.40
N ALA A 65 5.96 -1.43 10.73
CA ALA A 65 6.39 -1.29 12.11
C ALA A 65 5.75 -0.03 12.72
N GLU A 66 5.65 0.02 14.05
CA GLU A 66 5.22 1.25 14.75
C GLU A 66 6.08 2.47 14.34
N GLU A 67 7.34 2.20 13.98
CA GLU A 67 8.33 3.16 13.48
C GLU A 67 7.93 3.85 12.16
N ASP A 68 7.09 3.20 11.35
CA ASP A 68 6.67 3.69 10.04
C ASP A 68 5.51 4.69 10.15
N VAL A 69 4.79 4.67 11.29
CA VAL A 69 3.60 5.50 11.52
C VAL A 69 3.93 6.99 11.41
N PRO A 70 5.00 7.54 12.03
CA PRO A 70 5.35 8.96 11.90
C PRO A 70 5.70 9.39 10.46
N ALA A 71 6.25 8.49 9.64
CA ALA A 71 6.53 8.77 8.23
C ALA A 71 5.22 8.88 7.43
N ILE A 72 4.28 7.97 7.69
CA ILE A 72 2.93 7.99 7.10
C ILE A 72 2.18 9.26 7.52
N GLU A 73 2.20 9.61 8.82
CA GLU A 73 1.57 10.84 9.33
C GLU A 73 2.12 12.11 8.67
N ARG A 74 3.43 12.16 8.40
CA ARG A 74 4.07 13.29 7.72
C ARG A 74 3.64 13.42 6.27
N ILE A 75 3.47 12.30 5.57
CA ILE A 75 2.94 12.26 4.20
C ILE A 75 1.48 12.72 4.20
N LEU A 76 0.67 12.25 5.16
CA LEU A 76 -0.72 12.66 5.34
C LEU A 76 -0.84 14.17 5.65
N ALA A 77 0.10 14.73 6.40
CA ALA A 77 0.18 16.17 6.69
C ALA A 77 0.67 17.03 5.49
N GLY A 78 0.94 16.42 4.32
CA GLY A 78 1.33 17.12 3.09
C GLY A 78 2.85 17.20 2.85
N GLY A 79 3.67 16.48 3.62
CA GLY A 79 5.10 16.34 3.36
C GLY A 79 5.36 15.54 2.08
N ARG A 80 6.11 16.10 1.12
CA ARG A 80 6.49 15.39 -0.11
C ARG A 80 7.39 14.19 0.23
N PRO A 81 7.10 12.97 -0.28
CA PRO A 81 7.93 11.81 -0.07
C PRO A 81 9.13 11.89 -1.03
N GLY A 82 10.26 12.39 -0.55
CA GLY A 82 11.45 12.58 -1.40
C GLY A 82 12.81 12.30 -0.76
N GLU A 83 12.95 12.26 0.57
CA GLU A 83 14.29 12.23 1.17
C GLU A 83 14.52 11.16 2.26
N ALA A 84 13.47 10.55 2.82
CA ALA A 84 13.64 9.67 3.97
C ALA A 84 13.90 8.19 3.63
N LEU A 85 13.36 7.67 2.51
CA LEU A 85 13.32 6.22 2.27
C LEU A 85 14.63 5.62 1.71
N PHE A 86 15.59 6.46 1.27
CA PHE A 86 16.79 5.98 0.55
C PHE A 86 18.11 6.14 1.33
N ARG A 87 18.10 6.54 2.60
CA ARG A 87 19.35 6.80 3.35
C ARG A 87 19.88 5.65 4.21
N HIS A 88 19.32 4.44 4.13
CA HIS A 88 19.84 3.31 4.89
C HIS A 88 20.18 2.11 4.01
N GLY A 89 21.28 2.22 3.29
CA GLY A 89 21.85 1.15 2.47
C GLY A 89 23.17 1.57 1.83
N GLY A 90 24.24 1.64 2.63
CA GLY A 90 25.56 2.03 2.13
C GLY A 90 26.63 2.10 3.23
N GLU A 91 26.93 0.97 3.87
CA GLU A 91 28.21 0.78 4.56
C GLU A 91 29.36 0.75 3.54
N GLY A 92 30.56 1.19 3.95
CA GLY A 92 31.79 0.80 3.26
C GLY A 92 32.93 1.79 3.36
N ARG A 93 33.78 1.59 4.38
CA ARG A 93 35.12 2.17 4.52
C ARG A 93 35.88 2.18 3.19
N GLN A 94 36.55 3.27 2.88
CA GLN A 94 37.79 3.24 2.10
C GLN A 94 38.89 3.88 2.94
N SER A 95 40.00 3.12 3.03
CA SER A 95 41.25 3.48 3.70
C SER A 95 42.11 4.35 2.80
#